data_AF-A0A4Y9VNN6-F1
#
_entry.id   AF-A0A4Y9VNN6-F1
#
_cell.length_a   1.000
_cell.length_b   1.000
_cell.length_c   1.000
_cell.angle_alpha   90.00
_cell.angle_beta   90.00
_cell.angle_gamma   90.00
#
_symmetry.space_group_name_H-M   'P 1'
#
loop_
_entity.id
_entity.type
_entity.pdbx_description
1 polymer ?
#
loop_
_entity_poly.entity_id
_entity_poly.type
_entity_poly.pdbx_seq_one_letter_code
_entity_poly.pdbx_strand_id
1 'polypeptide(L)'
;MNMRTLFALLALLPIYAHAAADCPVHPKEEWASEDTLKKALADEGYTIKKFKVDGNCYEIYGRNKDGKKVEIYFDTKTLAIIKAEGIKD
;
A
#
# COMPACT_ATOMS: atom_id res chain seq x y z
N MET A 1 56.54 -4.73 6.33
CA MET A 1 55.64 -5.14 5.22
C MET A 1 54.28 -4.51 5.52
N ASN A 2 54.00 -3.33 4.94
CA ASN A 2 52.77 -2.59 5.26
C ASN A 2 51.65 -3.08 4.35
N MET A 3 50.74 -3.86 4.93
CA MET A 3 49.50 -4.29 4.29
C MET A 3 48.60 -3.07 4.10
N ARG A 4 48.50 -2.57 2.86
CA ARG A 4 47.50 -1.58 2.46
C ARG A 4 46.14 -2.27 2.42
N THR A 5 45.41 -2.18 3.53
CA THR A 5 44.04 -2.70 3.64
C THR A 5 43.13 -1.92 2.69
N LEU A 6 42.73 -2.54 1.58
CA LEU A 6 41.69 -2.03 0.69
C LEU A 6 40.35 -2.11 1.45
N PHE A 7 39.81 -0.98 1.89
CA PHE A 7 38.44 -0.91 2.38
C PHE A 7 37.49 -1.01 1.18
N ALA A 8 36.97 -2.21 0.92
CA ALA A 8 35.83 -2.39 0.03
C ALA A 8 34.59 -1.81 0.71
N LEU A 9 34.14 -0.64 0.25
CA LEU A 9 32.93 0.01 0.72
C LEU A 9 31.72 -0.78 0.19
N LEU A 10 31.18 -1.68 1.01
CA LEU A 10 29.95 -2.41 0.70
C LEU A 10 28.78 -1.42 0.84
N ALA A 11 28.28 -0.90 -0.29
CA ALA A 11 27.14 0.00 -0.30
C ALA A 11 25.87 -0.79 0.02
N LEU A 12 25.38 -0.67 1.26
CA LEU A 12 24.08 -1.15 1.68
C LEU A 12 23.01 -0.27 1.02
N LEU A 13 22.47 -0.73 -0.10
CA LEU A 13 21.25 -0.15 -0.66
C LEU A 13 20.07 -0.54 0.25
N PRO A 14 19.27 0.44 0.74
CA PRO A 14 18.09 0.12 1.51
C PRO A 14 17.08 -0.60 0.60
N ILE A 15 16.78 -1.84 0.94
CA ILE A 15 15.68 -2.59 0.34
C ILE A 15 14.41 -2.09 1.03
N TYR A 16 13.60 -1.30 0.33
CA TYR A 16 12.30 -0.86 0.84
C TYR A 16 11.31 -2.03 0.76
N ALA A 17 11.33 -2.89 1.77
CA ALA A 17 10.26 -3.86 1.98
C ALA A 17 9.03 -3.10 2.51
N HIS A 18 8.01 -2.93 1.66
CA HIS A 18 6.71 -2.43 2.11
C HIS A 18 5.98 -3.59 2.78
N ALA A 19 5.94 -3.56 4.11
CA ALA A 19 5.12 -4.49 4.87
C ALA A 19 3.64 -4.13 4.68
N ALA A 20 2.80 -5.16 4.50
CA ALA A 20 1.35 -4.99 4.49
C ALA A 20 0.88 -4.27 5.77
N ALA A 21 -0.16 -3.46 5.68
CA ALA A 21 -0.77 -2.84 6.85
C ALA A 21 -1.39 -3.90 7.76
N ASP A 22 -1.40 -3.62 9.07
CA ASP A 22 -2.03 -4.50 10.08
C ASP A 22 -3.55 -4.27 10.08
N CYS A 23 -4.26 -4.94 9.15
CA CYS A 23 -5.72 -4.87 9.07
C CYS A 23 -6.40 -5.90 9.98
N PRO A 24 -7.53 -5.54 10.61
CA PRO A 24 -8.34 -6.49 11.38
C PRO A 24 -8.75 -7.72 10.56
N VAL A 25 -8.80 -8.87 11.23
CA VAL A 25 -9.21 -10.14 10.62
C VAL A 25 -10.74 -10.26 10.71
N HIS A 26 -11.39 -10.43 9.55
CA HIS A 26 -12.83 -10.72 9.47
C HIS A 26 -13.08 -12.01 8.68
N PRO A 27 -14.13 -12.80 9.00
CA PRO A 27 -14.60 -13.88 8.13
C PRO A 27 -14.90 -13.36 6.73
N LYS A 28 -14.61 -14.15 5.68
CA LYS A 28 -14.77 -13.69 4.29
C LYS A 28 -16.22 -13.33 3.94
N GLU A 29 -17.20 -14.03 4.50
CA GLU A 29 -18.61 -13.67 4.35
C GLU A 29 -18.98 -12.29 4.90
N GLU A 30 -18.16 -11.69 5.78
CA GLU A 30 -18.36 -10.35 6.31
C GLU A 30 -17.64 -9.27 5.50
N TRP A 31 -16.84 -9.64 4.49
CA TRP A 31 -16.12 -8.68 3.68
C TRP A 31 -17.10 -7.92 2.77
N ALA A 32 -16.98 -6.60 2.76
CA ALA A 32 -17.66 -5.76 1.79
C ALA A 32 -17.18 -6.09 0.38
N SER A 33 -18.03 -5.89 -0.63
CA SER A 33 -17.64 -6.10 -2.02
C SER A 33 -16.51 -5.15 -2.43
N GLU A 34 -15.54 -5.66 -3.20
CA GLU A 34 -14.50 -4.85 -3.83
C GLU A 34 -15.09 -3.72 -4.69
N ASP A 35 -16.20 -3.99 -5.38
CA ASP A 35 -16.84 -3.02 -6.26
C ASP A 35 -17.44 -1.85 -5.48
N THR A 36 -17.89 -2.08 -4.25
CA THR A 36 -18.38 -1.02 -3.36
C THR A 36 -17.26 -0.02 -3.07
N LEU A 37 -16.06 -0.51 -2.72
CA LEU A 37 -14.91 0.34 -2.46
C LEU A 37 -14.43 1.05 -3.73
N LYS A 38 -14.33 0.31 -4.86
CA LYS A 38 -13.89 0.89 -6.14
C LYS A 38 -14.83 2.01 -6.58
N LYS A 39 -16.14 1.81 -6.43
CA LYS A 39 -17.15 2.82 -6.75
C LYS A 39 -17.06 4.03 -5.84
N ALA A 40 -16.98 3.85 -4.53
CA ALA A 40 -16.85 4.95 -3.58
C ALA A 40 -15.62 5.82 -3.88
N LEU A 41 -14.46 5.19 -4.12
CA LEU A 41 -13.23 5.90 -4.49
C LEU A 41 -13.36 6.65 -5.82
N ALA A 42 -13.96 6.03 -6.83
CA ALA A 42 -14.21 6.70 -8.11
C ALA A 42 -15.15 7.91 -7.96
N ASP A 43 -16.22 7.76 -7.18
CA ASP A 43 -17.20 8.83 -6.89
C ASP A 43 -16.53 9.98 -6.09
N GLU A 44 -15.49 9.70 -5.30
CA GLU A 44 -14.64 10.70 -4.61
C GLU A 44 -13.53 11.31 -5.49
N GLY A 45 -13.42 10.89 -6.75
CA GLY A 45 -12.45 11.41 -7.72
C GLY A 45 -11.09 10.72 -7.71
N TYR A 46 -10.97 9.54 -7.09
CA TYR A 46 -9.77 8.72 -7.17
C TYR A 46 -9.73 7.92 -8.46
N THR A 47 -8.52 7.68 -8.97
CA THR A 47 -8.27 6.73 -10.06
C THR A 47 -7.54 5.52 -9.52
N ILE A 48 -8.17 4.33 -9.59
CA ILE A 48 -7.55 3.08 -9.14
C ILE A 48 -6.75 2.47 -10.28
N LYS A 49 -5.45 2.27 -10.07
CA LYS A 49 -4.53 1.62 -11.02
C LYS A 49 -4.32 0.15 -10.70
N LYS A 50 -4.38 -0.22 -9.43
CA LYS A 50 -4.31 -1.60 -8.95
C LYS A 50 -5.16 -1.72 -7.69
N PHE A 51 -5.87 -2.83 -7.59
CA PHE A 51 -6.57 -3.27 -6.39
C PHE A 51 -6.02 -4.65 -6.05
N LYS A 52 -5.72 -4.92 -4.77
CA LYS A 52 -5.32 -6.24 -4.30
C LYS A 52 -5.88 -6.49 -2.90
N VAL A 53 -5.96 -7.76 -2.54
CA VAL A 53 -6.05 -8.18 -1.15
C VAL A 53 -4.61 -8.42 -0.68
N ASP A 54 -4.17 -7.69 0.34
CA ASP A 54 -2.85 -7.89 0.96
C ASP A 54 -3.04 -8.20 2.45
N GLY A 55 -2.74 -9.42 2.85
CA GLY A 55 -3.16 -9.94 4.16
C GLY A 55 -4.69 -9.90 4.32
N ASN A 56 -5.16 -9.10 5.29
CA ASN A 56 -6.58 -8.87 5.57
C ASN A 56 -7.06 -7.48 5.13
N CYS A 57 -6.29 -6.80 4.27
CA CYS A 57 -6.62 -5.48 3.77
C CYS A 57 -7.14 -5.56 2.34
N TYR A 58 -8.05 -4.67 2.00
CA TYR A 58 -8.11 -4.18 0.63
C TYR A 58 -7.07 -3.09 0.44
N GLU A 59 -6.25 -3.21 -0.59
CA GLU A 59 -5.22 -2.23 -0.89
C GLU A 59 -5.38 -1.72 -2.31
N ILE A 60 -5.32 -0.40 -2.45
CA ILE A 60 -5.33 0.28 -3.74
C ILE A 60 -4.00 1.00 -3.97
N TYR A 61 -3.54 0.94 -5.22
CA TYR A 61 -2.60 1.89 -5.78
C TYR A 61 -3.32 2.73 -6.81
N GLY A 62 -3.14 4.04 -6.75
CA GLY A 62 -3.88 4.93 -7.63
C GLY A 62 -3.42 6.37 -7.58
N ARG A 63 -4.31 7.26 -7.98
CA ARG A 63 -4.19 8.70 -7.77
C ARG A 63 -5.38 9.21 -6.98
N ASN A 64 -5.14 10.14 -6.07
CA ASN A 64 -6.20 10.89 -5.42
C ASN A 64 -6.80 11.94 -6.36
N LYS A 65 -7.83 12.66 -5.89
CA LYS A 65 -8.49 13.74 -6.63
C LYS A 65 -7.56 14.88 -7.08
N ASP A 66 -6.42 15.06 -6.42
CA ASP A 66 -5.41 16.06 -6.77
C ASP A 66 -4.37 15.51 -7.78
N GLY A 67 -4.55 14.28 -8.26
CA GLY A 67 -3.63 13.60 -9.19
C GLY A 67 -2.37 13.01 -8.55
N LYS A 68 -2.24 13.04 -7.21
CA LYS A 68 -1.06 12.51 -6.50
C LYS A 68 -1.14 11.00 -6.34
N LYS A 69 -0.02 10.29 -6.54
CA LYS A 69 0.06 8.84 -6.32
C LYS A 69 -0.19 8.50 -4.86
N VAL A 70 -1.02 7.49 -4.63
CA VAL A 70 -1.37 7.00 -3.29
C VAL A 70 -1.37 5.47 -3.24
N GLU A 71 -1.01 4.95 -2.07
CA GLU A 71 -1.24 3.58 -1.62
C GLU A 71 -2.15 3.65 -0.39
N ILE A 72 -3.31 3.01 -0.44
CA ILE A 72 -4.29 3.07 0.66
C ILE A 72 -4.78 1.67 0.99
N TYR A 73 -4.74 1.36 2.28
CA TYR A 73 -5.21 0.12 2.89
C TYR A 73 -6.54 0.38 3.59
N PHE A 74 -7.50 -0.50 3.37
CA PHE A 74 -8.84 -0.44 3.93
C PHE A 74 -9.16 -1.73 4.67
N ASP A 75 -9.91 -1.60 5.75
CA ASP A 75 -10.56 -2.70 6.44
C ASP A 75 -11.56 -3.38 5.50
N THR A 76 -11.50 -4.71 5.37
CA THR A 76 -12.31 -5.44 4.39
C THR A 76 -13.79 -5.48 4.72
N LYS A 77 -14.19 -5.28 5.99
CA LYS A 77 -15.59 -5.30 6.42
C LYS A 77 -16.22 -3.92 6.37
N THR A 78 -15.54 -2.92 6.90
CA THR A 78 -16.06 -1.57 7.11
C THR A 78 -15.66 -0.60 6.01
N LEU A 79 -14.67 -0.95 5.18
CA LEU A 79 -14.04 -0.06 4.20
C LEU A 79 -13.42 1.20 4.81
N ALA A 80 -13.17 1.20 6.13
CA ALA A 80 -12.45 2.29 6.79
C ALA A 80 -10.97 2.28 6.38
N ILE A 81 -10.39 3.47 6.21
CA ILE A 81 -8.96 3.60 5.94
C ILE A 81 -8.17 3.14 7.17
N ILE A 82 -7.32 2.13 6.97
CA ILE A 82 -6.35 1.67 7.97
C ILE A 82 -5.03 2.42 7.83
N LYS A 83 -4.58 2.64 6.59
CA LYS A 83 -3.33 3.33 6.29
C LYS A 83 -3.43 4.01 4.94
N ALA A 84 -2.90 5.24 4.82
CA ALA A 84 -2.79 5.95 3.56
C ALA A 84 -1.40 6.57 3.43
N GLU A 85 -0.72 6.30 2.33
CA GLU A 85 0.62 6.81 2.05
C GLU A 85 0.64 7.54 0.70
N GLY A 86 1.28 8.71 0.68
CA GLY A 86 1.62 9.40 -0.56
C GLY A 86 2.88 8.77 -1.15
N ILE A 87 2.77 8.21 -2.35
CA ILE A 87 3.90 7.60 -3.04
C ILE A 87 4.63 8.73 -3.79
N LYS A 88 5.93 8.87 -3.55
CA LYS A 88 6.76 9.81 -4.33
C LYS A 88 6.80 9.34 -5.79
N ASP A 89 6.83 10.32 -6.71
CA ASP A 89 6.78 10.05 -8.14
C ASP A 89 7.99 9.29 -8.68
#